data_AF-A0A7S4L9A7-F1
#
_entry.id   AF-A0A7S4L9A7-F1
#
_cell.length_a   1.000
_cell.length_b   1.000
_cell.length_c   1.000
_cell.angle_alpha   90.00
_cell.angle_beta   90.00
_cell.angle_gamma   90.00
#
_symmetry.space_group_name_H-M   'P 1'
#
loop_
_entity.id
_entity.type
_entity.pdbx_description
1 polymer ?
#
loop_
_entity_poly.entity_id
_entity_poly.type
_entity_poly.pdbx_seq_one_letter_code
_entity_poly.pdbx_strand_id
1 'polypeptide(L)'
;KIAGVMADQLEYDIRDDAYPVFKDYIEKRMELPYFSNARTVRNAMDRARMNSAIRIFEKYAIEGKDGGECTVSDLMAITKDDFQLLVDEIDNADAEKVIFS
;
A
#
# COMPACT_ATOMS: atom_id res chain seq x y z
N LYS A 1 2.51 15.57 -1.42
CA LYS A 1 1.29 16.43 -1.46
C LYS A 1 0.07 15.73 -2.06
N ILE A 2 0.14 15.10 -3.24
CA ILE A 2 -1.04 14.46 -3.87
C ILE A 2 -1.58 13.27 -3.06
N ALA A 3 -0.72 12.41 -2.51
CA ALA A 3 -1.15 11.22 -1.77
C ALA A 3 -1.93 11.53 -0.47
N GLY A 4 -1.48 12.53 0.31
CA GLY A 4 -2.23 12.97 1.50
C GLY A 4 -3.60 13.54 1.15
N VAL A 5 -3.68 14.38 0.11
CA VAL A 5 -4.97 14.91 -0.37
C VAL A 5 -5.91 13.82 -0.86
N MET A 6 -5.39 12.73 -1.44
CA MET A 6 -6.20 11.59 -1.88
C MET A 6 -6.68 10.73 -0.71
N ALA A 7 -5.87 10.54 0.31
CA ALA A 7 -6.27 9.83 1.52
C ALA A 7 -7.38 10.57 2.28
N ASP A 8 -7.23 11.89 2.45
CA ASP A 8 -8.24 12.74 3.09
C ASP A 8 -9.59 12.72 2.35
N GLN A 9 -9.57 12.65 1.01
CA GLN A 9 -10.78 12.55 0.20
C GLN A 9 -11.47 11.20 0.28
N LEU A 10 -10.77 10.16 0.71
CA LEU A 10 -11.24 8.78 0.78
C LEU A 10 -11.48 8.32 2.22
N GLU A 11 -11.37 9.22 3.20
CA GLU A 11 -11.53 8.93 4.63
C GLU A 11 -10.57 7.83 5.13
N TYR A 12 -9.32 7.80 4.63
CA TYR A 12 -8.28 6.91 5.14
C TYR A 12 -7.17 7.67 5.87
N ASP A 13 -6.72 7.10 6.98
CA ASP A 13 -5.59 7.58 7.75
C ASP A 13 -4.31 6.84 7.33
N ILE A 14 -3.50 7.49 6.49
CA ILE A 14 -2.13 7.02 6.23
C ILE A 14 -1.31 7.23 7.51
N ARG A 15 -0.86 6.14 8.12
CA ARG A 15 0.00 6.17 9.29
C ARG A 15 1.39 6.69 8.93
N ASP A 16 2.06 7.32 9.89
CA ASP A 16 3.37 7.95 9.68
C ASP A 16 4.43 6.96 9.15
N ASP A 17 4.32 5.69 9.54
CA ASP A 17 5.22 4.61 9.11
C ASP A 17 5.03 4.21 7.64
N ALA A 18 3.90 4.54 7.03
CA ALA A 18 3.59 4.21 5.65
C ALA A 18 4.25 5.16 4.64
N TYR A 19 4.48 6.42 5.02
CA TYR A 19 5.04 7.42 4.09
C TYR A 19 6.44 7.07 3.58
N PRO A 20 7.40 6.58 4.39
CA PRO A 20 8.70 6.16 3.90
C PRO A 20 8.62 5.03 2.86
N VAL A 21 7.78 4.02 3.10
CA VAL A 21 7.60 2.88 2.17
C VAL A 21 6.90 3.33 0.90
N PHE A 22 5.89 4.18 1.02
CA PHE A 22 5.24 4.75 -0.15
C PHE A 22 6.19 5.60 -0.99
N LYS A 23 7.09 6.36 -0.36
CA LYS A 23 8.13 7.12 -1.06
C LYS A 23 9.08 6.18 -1.83
N ASP A 24 9.56 5.12 -1.18
CA ASP A 24 10.42 4.12 -1.82
C ASP A 24 9.74 3.46 -3.04
N TYR A 25 8.47 3.06 -2.89
CA TYR A 25 7.66 2.57 -4.01
C TYR A 25 7.62 3.56 -5.19
N ILE A 26 7.40 4.85 -4.93
CA ILE A 26 7.35 5.87 -5.98
C ILE A 26 8.72 6.05 -6.65
N GLU A 27 9.79 6.10 -5.86
CA GLU A 27 11.16 6.22 -6.37
C GLU A 27 11.49 5.04 -7.31
N LYS A 28 11.20 3.80 -6.90
CA LYS A 28 11.35 2.60 -7.76
C LYS A 28 10.46 2.64 -9.00
N ARG A 29 9.18 3.04 -8.86
CA ARG A 29 8.24 3.13 -10.01
C ARG A 29 8.64 4.16 -11.04
N MET A 30 9.37 5.22 -10.66
CA MET A 30 9.86 6.23 -11.59
C MET A 30 10.91 5.69 -12.55
N GLU A 31 11.64 4.63 -12.16
CA GLU A 31 12.66 3.97 -12.99
C GLU A 31 12.05 2.98 -13.99
N LEU A 32 10.79 2.59 -13.78
CA LEU A 32 10.10 1.61 -14.61
C LEU A 32 9.28 2.25 -15.76
N PRO A 33 9.01 1.51 -16.84
CA PRO A 33 8.17 1.99 -17.92
C PRO A 33 6.75 2.40 -17.49
N TYR A 34 6.16 3.31 -18.27
CA TYR A 34 4.77 3.79 -18.16
C TYR A 34 4.42 4.54 -16.85
N PHE A 35 5.41 5.15 -16.18
CA PHE A 35 5.15 6.03 -15.05
C PHE A 35 4.30 7.25 -15.46
N SER A 36 3.08 7.32 -14.96
CA SER A 36 2.07 8.33 -15.34
C SER A 36 1.79 9.35 -14.23
N ASN A 37 2.83 9.72 -13.46
CA ASN A 37 2.78 10.69 -12.35
C ASN A 37 1.56 10.46 -11.43
N ALA A 38 0.57 11.37 -11.47
CA ALA A 38 -0.62 11.33 -10.63
C ALA A 38 -1.47 10.07 -10.79
N ARG A 39 -1.48 9.44 -11.98
CA ARG A 39 -2.18 8.16 -12.17
C ARG A 39 -1.47 7.02 -11.45
N THR A 40 -0.13 6.99 -11.47
CA THR A 40 0.63 5.98 -10.71
C THR A 40 0.34 6.11 -9.22
N VAL A 41 0.33 7.35 -8.70
CA VAL A 41 0.01 7.65 -7.30
C VAL A 41 -1.40 7.17 -6.92
N ARG A 42 -2.42 7.44 -7.75
CA ARG A 42 -3.79 6.94 -7.52
C ARG A 42 -3.84 5.42 -7.47
N ASN A 43 -3.27 4.77 -8.48
CA ASN A 43 -3.28 3.31 -8.55
C ASN A 43 -2.59 2.69 -7.32
N ALA A 44 -1.48 3.27 -6.86
CA ALA A 44 -0.80 2.81 -5.66
C ALA A 44 -1.66 2.97 -4.40
N MET A 45 -2.35 4.10 -4.25
CA MET A 45 -3.27 4.33 -3.14
C MET A 45 -4.46 3.35 -3.16
N ASP A 46 -5.06 3.11 -4.32
CA ASP A 46 -6.16 2.16 -4.47
C ASP A 46 -5.74 0.74 -4.09
N ARG A 47 -4.51 0.35 -4.46
CA ARG A 47 -3.96 -0.95 -4.07
C ARG A 47 -3.65 -1.03 -2.58
N ALA A 48 -3.07 0.02 -2.00
CA ALA A 48 -2.84 0.06 -0.54
C ALA A 48 -4.15 -0.04 0.26
N ARG A 49 -5.25 0.55 -0.24
CA ARG A 49 -6.58 0.40 0.37
C ARG A 49 -7.07 -1.04 0.31
N MET A 50 -6.93 -1.70 -0.84
CA MET A 50 -7.28 -3.11 -0.98
C MET A 50 -6.44 -3.99 -0.04
N ASN A 51 -5.14 -3.75 0.03
CA ASN A 51 -4.23 -4.46 0.91
C ASN A 51 -4.60 -4.27 2.39
N SER A 52 -4.96 -3.05 2.79
CA SER A 52 -5.42 -2.79 4.16
C SER A 52 -6.70 -3.54 4.49
N ALA A 53 -7.67 -3.58 3.57
CA ALA A 53 -8.90 -4.36 3.77
C ALA A 53 -8.61 -5.86 3.96
N ILE A 54 -7.70 -6.42 3.17
CA ILE A 54 -7.27 -7.83 3.30
C ILE A 54 -6.59 -8.05 4.65
N ARG A 55 -5.60 -7.22 4.98
CA ARG A 55 -4.84 -7.30 6.24
C ARG A 55 -5.76 -7.24 7.47
N ILE A 56 -6.74 -6.32 7.45
CA ILE A 56 -7.72 -6.17 8.53
C ILE A 56 -8.64 -7.40 8.62
N PHE A 57 -9.12 -7.89 7.48
CA PHE A 57 -9.94 -9.10 7.43
C PHE A 57 -9.18 -10.31 7.97
N GLU A 58 -7.96 -10.54 7.53
CA GLU A 58 -7.11 -11.64 8.02
C GLU A 58 -6.87 -11.52 9.54
N LYS A 59 -6.44 -10.35 9.99
CA LYS A 59 -6.09 -10.08 11.39
C LYS A 59 -7.25 -10.24 12.36
N TYR A 60 -8.43 -9.74 12.01
CA TYR A 60 -9.57 -9.75 12.93
C TYR A 60 -10.52 -10.94 12.66
N ALA A 61 -10.91 -11.19 11.41
CA ALA A 61 -11.90 -12.22 11.11
C ALA A 61 -11.31 -13.65 11.06
N ILE A 62 -10.05 -13.81 10.62
CA ILE A 62 -9.43 -15.14 10.47
C ILE A 62 -8.61 -15.49 11.71
N GLU A 63 -7.72 -14.59 12.14
CA GLU A 63 -6.85 -14.82 13.30
C GLU A 63 -7.56 -14.58 14.65
N GLY A 64 -8.71 -13.92 14.64
CA GLY A 64 -9.51 -13.68 15.85
C GLY A 64 -8.88 -12.68 16.83
N LYS A 65 -8.01 -11.78 16.35
CA LYS A 65 -7.42 -10.74 17.20
C LYS A 65 -8.52 -9.94 17.91
N ASP A 66 -8.32 -9.65 19.19
CA ASP A 66 -9.27 -8.93 20.04
C ASP A 66 -10.69 -9.55 20.02
N GLY A 67 -10.79 -10.88 19.86
CA GLY A 67 -12.06 -11.59 19.77
C GLY A 67 -12.79 -11.41 18.44
N GLY A 68 -12.10 -10.87 17.42
CA GLY A 68 -12.65 -10.56 16.10
C GLY A 68 -13.28 -9.18 15.99
N GLU A 69 -13.20 -8.36 17.04
CA GLU A 69 -13.69 -6.99 17.03
C GLU A 69 -12.60 -6.03 16.55
N CYS A 70 -12.93 -5.22 15.53
CA CYS A 70 -12.06 -4.15 15.03
C CYS A 70 -12.73 -2.79 15.23
N THR A 71 -11.93 -1.75 15.44
CA THR A 71 -12.42 -0.38 15.57
C THR A 71 -12.48 0.32 14.21
N VAL A 72 -13.23 1.42 14.12
CA VAL A 72 -13.23 2.26 12.91
C VAL A 72 -11.82 2.76 12.56
N SER A 73 -11.01 3.09 13.57
CA SER A 73 -9.60 3.50 13.38
C SER A 73 -8.74 2.39 12.77
N ASP A 74 -9.05 1.11 13.05
CA ASP A 74 -8.39 -0.02 12.40
C ASP A 74 -8.80 -0.11 10.93
N LEU A 75 -10.09 0.04 10.62
CA LEU A 75 -10.62 -0.01 9.25
C LEU A 75 -10.07 1.12 8.36
N MET A 76 -9.85 2.29 8.94
CA MET A 76 -9.35 3.48 8.23
C MET A 76 -7.82 3.51 8.12
N ALA A 77 -7.08 2.66 8.84
CA ALA A 77 -5.63 2.73 8.87
C ALA A 77 -5.00 2.14 7.61
N ILE A 78 -4.24 2.95 6.88
CA ILE A 78 -3.24 2.49 5.90
C ILE A 78 -1.87 2.57 6.55
N THR A 79 -1.17 1.44 6.60
CA THR A 79 0.13 1.27 7.26
C THR A 79 1.22 0.97 6.26
N LYS A 80 2.46 0.88 6.76
CA LYS A 80 3.61 0.48 5.93
C LYS A 80 3.42 -0.85 5.20
N ASP A 81 2.77 -1.83 5.84
CA ASP A 81 2.63 -3.19 5.30
C ASP A 81 1.78 -3.18 4.02
N ASP A 82 0.82 -2.25 3.94
CA ASP A 82 -0.09 -2.12 2.80
C ASP A 82 0.62 -1.59 1.54
N PHE A 83 1.72 -0.84 1.73
CA PHE A 83 2.60 -0.41 0.64
C PHE A 83 3.78 -1.35 0.41
N GLN A 84 4.22 -2.09 1.43
CA GLN A 84 5.38 -2.99 1.31
C GLN A 84 5.15 -4.06 0.24
N LEU A 85 3.94 -4.60 0.17
CA LEU A 85 3.55 -5.55 -0.90
C LEU A 85 3.79 -4.99 -2.31
N LEU A 86 3.59 -3.69 -2.51
CA LEU A 86 3.81 -3.04 -3.80
C LEU A 86 5.30 -2.89 -4.14
N VAL A 87 6.13 -2.67 -3.13
CA VAL A 87 7.59 -2.63 -3.27
C VAL A 87 8.10 -4.03 -3.61
N ASP A 88 7.65 -5.03 -2.85
CA ASP A 88 8.06 -6.43 -3.03
C ASP A 88 7.72 -6.94 -4.44
N GLU A 89 6.57 -6.55 -5.00
CA GLU A 89 6.20 -6.89 -6.38
C GLU A 89 7.15 -6.31 -7.43
N ILE A 90 7.65 -5.10 -7.23
CA ILE A 90 8.63 -4.50 -8.14
C ILE A 90 9.94 -5.26 -8.04
N ASP A 91 10.41 -5.50 -6.82
CA ASP A 91 11.68 -6.18 -6.57
C ASP A 91 11.66 -7.62 -7.09
N ASN A 92 10.54 -8.32 -6.91
CA ASN A 92 10.35 -9.68 -7.45
C ASN A 92 10.26 -9.69 -8.98
N ALA A 93 9.58 -8.72 -9.59
CA ALA A 93 9.51 -8.61 -11.05
C ALA A 93 10.88 -8.30 -11.69
N ASP A 94 11.73 -7.53 -11.01
CA ASP A 94 13.10 -7.30 -11.47
C ASP A 94 14.00 -8.51 -11.23
N ALA A 95 13.80 -9.29 -10.16
CA ALA A 95 14.49 -10.56 -9.95
C ALA A 95 14.20 -11.57 -11.09
N GLU A 96 12.96 -11.64 -11.58
CA GLU A 96 12.61 -12.51 -12.72
C GLU A 96 13.26 -12.06 -14.04
N LYS A 97 13.47 -10.76 -14.26
CA LYS A 97 14.20 -10.26 -15.45
C LYS A 97 15.66 -10.73 -15.50
N VAL A 98 16.30 -10.94 -14.34
CA VAL A 98 17.70 -11.39 -14.27
C VAL A 98 17.84 -12.87 -14.65
N ILE A 99 16.79 -13.68 -14.48
CA ILE A 99 16.84 -15.13 -14.77
C ILE A 99 16.78 -15.41 -16.29
N PHE A 100 16.25 -14.48 -17.09
CA PHE A 100 16.12 -14.62 -18.54
C PHE A 100 17.21 -13.87 -19.36
N SER A 101 18.34 -13.48 -18.74
CA SER A 101 19.51 -12.96 -19.46
C SER A 101 20.61 -14.00 -19.58
#